data_AF-A0A2T7P073-F1
#
_entry.id   AF-A0A2T7P073-F1
#
_cell.length_a   1.000
_cell.length_b   1.000
_cell.length_c   1.000
_cell.angle_alpha   90.00
_cell.angle_beta   90.00
_cell.angle_gamma   90.00
#
_symmetry.space_group_name_H-M   'P 1'
#
loop_
_entity.id
_entity.type
_entity.pdbx_description
1 polymer ?
#
loop_
_entity_poly.entity_id
_entity_poly.type
_entity_poly.pdbx_seq_one_letter_code
_entity_poly.pdbx_strand_id
1 'polypeptide(L)'
;MDSVDDISSTKQRRSTTLVLVVIAVAIVGGFTIGILIGRFATCPDEENAKYKKSVKEADSTITDLLMQSISAENIEVNLKHLTQSPHIAGRDRDFELVAYLKSKFTEYGLDSVKSTPYQVLLSYPDNENPNTVLIVNNTGGETIVFDSTSTESNVSQLEGVIRPFLAYSPSGVVNVEIAARYGALGVIIYSDPADYTWSGDPRYFPETWLLPSSGAQRGSLYTGVGDPLTPGYPSTATSYRYNESSTPTPLPTIPAHAMGYGGAIHFLKLGPGLTPGLSLRMKVTTTNSIRRVDNVIATLKGDVEPDRYVLMGNHRDAWVYGSFDPSGGMAVMMEVARAMGQLVKNSNFSLYALGTPLMYRALYEATKKVPNPSEEEVSQNRPTVYDTWVHSFSWTSAGLDLPL
;
A
#
# COMPACT_ATOMS: atom_id res chain seq x y z
N MET A 1 85.11 55.24 -9.11
CA MET A 1 84.15 54.15 -8.84
C MET A 1 83.68 54.39 -7.43
N ASP A 2 82.48 54.94 -7.22
CA ASP A 2 81.86 55.06 -5.86
C ASP A 2 80.43 55.64 -5.88
N SER A 3 79.84 56.00 -7.03
CA SER A 3 78.50 56.62 -7.07
C SER A 3 77.37 55.72 -7.56
N VAL A 4 77.59 54.41 -7.73
CA VAL A 4 76.59 53.48 -8.30
C VAL A 4 75.98 52.54 -7.25
N ASP A 5 76.65 52.30 -6.11
CA ASP A 5 76.20 51.33 -5.11
C ASP A 5 75.17 51.88 -4.09
N ASP A 6 75.12 53.20 -3.87
CA ASP A 6 74.27 53.78 -2.81
C ASP A 6 72.78 53.92 -3.21
N ILE A 7 72.50 54.16 -4.50
CA ILE A 7 71.12 54.28 -5.03
C ILE A 7 70.44 52.90 -5.10
N SER A 8 71.23 51.83 -5.28
CA SER A 8 70.77 50.43 -5.27
C SER A 8 70.23 50.03 -3.89
N SER A 9 70.96 50.36 -2.82
CA SER A 9 70.63 49.94 -1.45
C SER A 9 69.34 50.58 -0.91
N THR A 10 69.11 51.88 -1.21
CA THR A 10 67.94 52.62 -0.73
C THR A 10 66.66 52.23 -1.48
N LYS A 11 66.76 51.93 -2.77
CA LYS A 11 65.63 51.46 -3.59
C LYS A 11 65.22 50.04 -3.19
N GLN A 12 66.19 49.19 -2.88
CA GLN A 12 65.96 47.82 -2.40
C GLN A 12 65.31 47.80 -1.01
N ARG A 13 65.74 48.66 -0.07
CA ARG A 13 65.11 48.82 1.26
C ARG A 13 63.67 49.32 1.18
N ARG A 14 63.39 50.35 0.34
CA ARG A 14 62.01 50.84 0.13
C ARG A 14 61.10 49.78 -0.47
N SER A 15 61.62 48.96 -1.38
CA SER A 15 60.88 47.82 -1.95
C SER A 15 60.58 46.74 -0.91
N THR A 16 61.51 46.42 -0.01
CA THR A 16 61.28 45.42 1.05
C THR A 16 60.27 45.92 2.07
N THR A 17 60.34 47.18 2.49
CA THR A 17 59.36 47.77 3.40
C THR A 17 57.96 47.82 2.79
N LEU A 18 57.84 48.18 1.51
CA LEU A 18 56.54 48.20 0.81
C LEU A 18 55.93 46.79 0.72
N VAL A 19 56.75 45.78 0.41
CA VAL A 19 56.31 44.37 0.37
C VAL A 19 55.84 43.89 1.75
N LEU A 20 56.56 44.24 2.82
CA LEU A 20 56.17 43.88 4.18
C LEU A 20 54.85 44.55 4.61
N VAL A 21 54.62 45.82 4.22
CA VAL A 21 53.36 46.52 4.49
C VAL A 21 52.20 45.89 3.72
N VAL A 22 52.40 45.54 2.45
CA VAL A 22 51.36 44.86 1.65
C VAL A 22 51.01 43.49 2.24
N ILE A 23 52.01 42.72 2.68
CA ILE A 23 51.80 41.44 3.36
C ILE A 23 51.03 41.64 4.68
N ALA A 24 51.40 42.65 5.49
CA ALA A 24 50.70 42.94 6.74
C ALA A 24 49.24 43.35 6.51
N VAL A 25 48.97 44.19 5.50
CA VAL A 25 47.60 44.59 5.13
C VAL A 25 46.81 43.39 4.59
N ALA A 26 47.42 42.51 3.81
CA ALA A 26 46.79 41.29 3.32
C ALA A 26 46.46 40.31 4.46
N ILE A 27 47.35 40.17 5.45
CA ILE A 27 47.11 39.33 6.63
C ILE A 27 45.97 39.91 7.47
N VAL A 28 46.00 41.21 7.77
CA VAL A 28 44.95 41.86 8.58
C VAL A 28 43.61 41.83 7.85
N GLY A 29 43.61 42.10 6.53
CA GLY A 29 42.42 42.02 5.68
C GLY A 29 41.86 40.60 5.59
N GLY A 30 42.72 39.60 5.39
CA GLY A 30 42.32 38.19 5.40
C GLY A 30 41.77 37.74 6.75
N PHE A 31 42.36 38.20 7.86
CA PHE A 31 41.90 37.87 9.21
C PHE A 31 40.56 38.54 9.54
N THR A 32 40.36 39.79 9.14
CA THR A 32 39.08 40.49 9.33
C THR A 32 37.97 39.91 8.46
N ILE A 33 38.26 39.57 7.20
CA ILE A 33 37.32 38.85 6.33
C ILE A 33 37.00 37.48 6.92
N GLY A 34 37.99 36.75 7.43
CA GLY A 34 37.79 35.47 8.13
C GLY A 34 36.88 35.58 9.35
N ILE A 35 37.04 36.62 10.17
CA ILE A 35 36.16 36.89 11.32
C ILE A 35 34.74 37.26 10.87
N LEU A 36 34.61 38.07 9.81
CA LEU A 36 33.30 38.45 9.29
C LEU A 36 32.57 37.26 8.68
N ILE A 37 33.25 36.42 7.89
CA ILE A 37 32.68 35.15 7.40
C ILE A 37 32.33 34.25 8.58
N GLY A 38 33.22 34.06 9.55
CA GLY A 38 32.92 33.25 10.74
C GLY A 38 31.72 33.75 11.55
N ARG A 39 31.51 35.07 11.62
CA ARG A 39 30.40 35.68 12.36
C ARG A 39 29.08 35.71 11.60
N PHE A 40 29.11 35.73 10.27
CA PHE A 40 27.91 35.84 9.43
C PHE A 40 27.58 34.56 8.64
N ALA A 41 28.48 33.57 8.58
CA ALA A 41 28.24 32.25 7.98
C ALA A 41 27.78 31.20 9.00
N THR A 42 27.80 31.51 10.31
CA THR A 42 27.09 30.70 11.31
C THR A 42 25.61 31.03 11.25
N CYS A 43 24.78 30.02 10.93
CA CYS A 43 23.33 30.11 11.04
C CYS A 43 22.92 30.69 12.40
N PRO A 44 21.86 31.51 12.47
CA PRO A 44 21.36 32.04 13.74
C PRO A 44 21.10 30.91 14.72
N ASP A 45 21.39 31.13 16.01
CA ASP A 45 21.20 30.13 17.07
C ASP A 45 19.76 29.55 17.12
N GLU A 46 18.76 30.23 16.55
CA GLU A 46 17.40 29.72 16.39
C GLU A 46 17.29 28.50 15.45
N GLU A 47 17.98 28.51 14.31
CA GLU A 47 18.02 27.33 13.42
C GLU A 47 18.75 26.17 14.11
N ASN A 48 19.86 26.46 14.78
CA ASN A 48 20.61 25.46 15.55
C ASN A 48 19.82 24.88 16.73
N ALA A 49 18.97 25.67 17.40
CA ALA A 49 18.10 25.18 18.47
C ALA A 49 16.98 24.28 17.92
N LYS A 50 16.41 24.64 16.77
CA LYS A 50 15.42 23.85 16.05
C LYS A 50 16.00 22.52 15.56
N TYR A 51 17.21 22.53 15.01
CA TYR A 51 17.95 21.33 14.65
C TYR A 51 18.30 20.49 15.89
N LYS A 52 18.81 21.06 16.98
CA LYS A 52 19.04 20.31 18.23
C LYS A 52 17.78 19.66 18.80
N LYS A 53 16.60 20.25 18.60
CA LYS A 53 15.30 19.65 18.94
C LYS A 53 14.96 18.46 18.02
N SER A 54 15.36 18.50 16.74
CA SER A 54 15.17 17.39 15.78
C SER A 54 16.06 16.16 16.05
N VAL A 55 17.23 16.35 16.68
CA VAL A 55 18.18 15.24 16.98
C VAL A 55 17.91 14.59 18.35
N LYS A 56 16.83 14.95 19.05
CA LYS A 56 16.45 14.25 20.28
C LYS A 56 15.95 12.85 19.94
N GLU A 57 16.47 11.83 20.64
CA GLU A 57 15.92 10.49 20.59
C GLU A 57 14.43 10.49 20.96
N ALA A 58 13.68 9.53 20.40
CA ALA A 58 12.25 9.40 20.63
C ALA A 58 11.96 9.28 22.14
N ASP A 59 10.99 10.06 22.62
CA ASP A 59 10.57 10.02 24.02
C ASP A 59 9.80 8.72 24.29
N SER A 60 10.37 7.88 25.16
CA SER A 60 9.77 6.59 25.51
C SER A 60 8.41 6.77 26.21
N THR A 61 8.22 7.84 26.98
CA THR A 61 6.95 8.09 27.68
C THR A 61 5.81 8.36 26.70
N ILE A 62 6.08 9.07 25.61
CA ILE A 62 5.07 9.32 24.56
C ILE A 62 4.77 8.03 23.79
N THR A 63 5.80 7.21 23.55
CA THR A 63 5.63 5.90 22.92
C THR A 63 4.71 5.02 23.78
N ASP A 64 4.95 4.97 25.09
CA ASP A 64 4.14 4.20 26.02
C ASP A 64 2.71 4.74 26.12
N LEU A 65 2.53 6.06 26.18
CA LEU A 65 1.20 6.70 26.20
C LEU A 65 0.41 6.41 24.92
N LEU A 66 1.06 6.43 23.75
CA LEU A 66 0.42 6.06 22.50
C LEU A 66 0.00 4.60 22.53
N MET A 67 0.90 3.69 22.90
CA MET A 67 0.59 2.26 22.97
C MET A 67 -0.56 1.97 23.93
N GLN A 68 -0.60 2.64 25.08
CA GLN A 68 -1.70 2.53 26.06
C GLN A 68 -3.00 3.17 25.57
N SER A 69 -2.92 4.13 24.65
CA SER A 69 -4.10 4.80 24.09
C SER A 69 -4.81 3.97 23.02
N ILE A 70 -4.17 2.94 22.46
CA ILE A 70 -4.77 2.04 21.46
C ILE A 70 -5.75 1.08 22.14
N SER A 71 -6.99 1.07 21.67
CA SER A 71 -8.06 0.20 22.18
C SER A 71 -8.51 -0.81 21.13
N ALA A 72 -8.47 -2.09 21.51
CA ALA A 72 -9.01 -3.18 20.70
C ALA A 72 -10.52 -3.03 20.46
N GLU A 73 -11.27 -2.51 21.43
CA GLU A 73 -12.71 -2.28 21.31
C GLU A 73 -13.01 -1.20 20.25
N ASN A 74 -12.22 -0.12 20.19
CA ASN A 74 -12.37 0.88 19.15
C ASN A 74 -12.04 0.32 17.76
N ILE A 75 -11.01 -0.51 17.65
CA ILE A 75 -10.66 -1.21 16.40
C ILE A 75 -11.83 -2.10 15.96
N GLU A 76 -12.44 -2.85 16.89
CA GLU A 76 -13.61 -3.68 16.61
C GLU A 76 -14.81 -2.85 16.14
N VAL A 77 -15.10 -1.72 16.80
CA VAL A 77 -16.18 -0.81 16.40
C VAL A 77 -15.94 -0.22 15.01
N ASN A 78 -14.71 0.22 14.72
CA ASN A 78 -14.32 0.72 13.40
C ASN A 78 -14.49 -0.37 12.35
N LEU A 79 -13.97 -1.58 12.61
CA LEU A 79 -14.06 -2.72 11.70
C LEU A 79 -15.53 -3.08 11.42
N LYS A 80 -16.36 -3.15 12.45
CA LYS A 80 -17.80 -3.38 12.32
C LYS A 80 -18.47 -2.36 11.43
N HIS A 81 -18.11 -1.06 11.53
CA HIS A 81 -18.69 -0.01 10.69
C HIS A 81 -18.22 -0.08 9.22
N LEU A 82 -16.92 -0.32 9.01
CA LEU A 82 -16.34 -0.41 7.68
C LEU A 82 -16.96 -1.57 6.88
N THR A 83 -17.26 -2.68 7.56
CA THR A 83 -17.70 -3.94 6.95
C THR A 83 -19.22 -4.14 6.92
N GLN A 84 -20.02 -3.10 7.21
CA GLN A 84 -21.50 -3.21 7.23
C GLN A 84 -22.10 -3.50 5.85
N SER A 85 -21.41 -3.12 4.78
CA SER A 85 -21.93 -3.24 3.41
C SER A 85 -20.78 -3.35 2.42
N PRO A 86 -20.98 -4.00 1.26
CA PRO A 86 -19.95 -4.08 0.24
C PRO A 86 -19.49 -2.71 -0.24
N HIS A 87 -18.19 -2.50 -0.36
CA HIS A 87 -17.60 -1.18 -0.61
C HIS A 87 -16.53 -1.22 -1.71
N ILE A 88 -16.92 -1.73 -2.87
CA ILE A 88 -16.08 -1.71 -4.07
C ILE A 88 -15.80 -0.28 -4.53
N ALA A 89 -14.58 -0.05 -5.04
CA ALA A 89 -14.13 1.24 -5.53
C ALA A 89 -15.15 1.88 -6.47
N GLY A 90 -15.37 3.19 -6.35
CA GLY A 90 -16.20 3.96 -7.29
C GLY A 90 -17.70 3.63 -7.25
N ARG A 91 -18.20 3.06 -6.15
CA ARG A 91 -19.63 2.88 -5.83
C ARG A 91 -20.04 3.69 -4.61
N ASP A 92 -21.34 3.80 -4.37
CA ASP A 92 -21.90 4.72 -3.37
C ASP A 92 -21.35 4.49 -1.97
N ARG A 93 -21.26 3.21 -1.53
CA ARG A 93 -20.70 2.89 -0.21
C ARG A 93 -19.23 3.32 -0.05
N ASP A 94 -18.42 3.24 -1.11
CA ASP A 94 -17.03 3.73 -1.06
C ASP A 94 -17.01 5.25 -0.80
N PHE A 95 -17.89 6.02 -1.44
CA PHE A 95 -18.02 7.47 -1.19
C PHE A 95 -18.62 7.82 0.17
N GLU A 96 -19.52 7.00 0.70
CA GLU A 96 -19.99 7.14 2.09
C GLU A 96 -18.83 6.96 3.07
N LEU A 97 -17.97 5.97 2.85
CA LEU A 97 -16.80 5.75 3.69
C LEU A 97 -15.77 6.90 3.54
N VAL A 98 -15.64 7.53 2.37
CA VAL A 98 -14.87 8.78 2.21
C VAL A 98 -15.39 9.86 3.15
N ALA A 99 -16.70 10.10 3.16
CA ALA A 99 -17.31 11.11 4.02
C ALA A 99 -17.14 10.77 5.50
N TYR A 100 -17.32 9.50 5.87
CA TYR A 100 -17.12 8.99 7.22
C TYR A 100 -15.68 9.19 7.71
N LEU A 101 -14.68 8.78 6.92
CA LEU A 101 -13.26 8.96 7.29
C LEU A 101 -12.91 10.44 7.43
N LYS A 102 -13.40 11.31 6.54
CA LYS A 102 -13.18 12.75 6.67
C LYS A 102 -13.75 13.29 7.98
N SER A 103 -14.97 12.87 8.33
CA SER A 103 -15.60 13.25 9.59
C SER A 103 -14.78 12.77 10.78
N LYS A 104 -14.38 11.50 10.79
CA LYS A 104 -13.63 10.89 11.90
C LYS A 104 -12.26 11.51 12.09
N PHE A 105 -11.50 11.70 11.02
CA PHE A 105 -10.19 12.34 11.08
C PHE A 105 -10.26 13.79 11.55
N THR A 106 -11.34 14.50 11.20
CA THR A 106 -11.60 15.85 11.72
C THR A 106 -11.93 15.81 13.21
N GLU A 107 -12.80 14.89 13.64
CA GLU A 107 -13.16 14.65 15.04
C GLU A 107 -11.93 14.32 15.89
N TYR A 108 -11.04 13.47 15.38
CA TYR A 108 -9.78 13.09 16.03
C TYR A 108 -8.85 14.30 16.23
N GLY A 109 -8.97 15.32 15.39
CA GLY A 109 -8.22 16.57 15.53
C GLY A 109 -6.99 16.66 14.65
N LEU A 110 -6.98 15.96 13.51
CA LEU A 110 -5.92 16.14 12.52
C LEU A 110 -6.05 17.54 11.88
N ASP A 111 -4.92 18.20 11.64
CA ASP A 111 -4.85 19.63 11.27
C ASP A 111 -5.51 19.94 9.92
N SER A 112 -5.42 19.00 8.98
CA SER A 112 -6.06 19.13 7.67
C SER A 112 -6.60 17.79 7.22
N VAL A 113 -7.82 17.80 6.67
CA VAL A 113 -8.48 16.60 6.17
C VAL A 113 -9.13 16.92 4.83
N LYS A 114 -8.65 16.28 3.76
CA LYS A 114 -9.07 16.56 2.38
C LYS A 114 -9.37 15.26 1.64
N SER A 115 -10.30 15.31 0.70
CA SER A 115 -10.47 14.26 -0.30
C SER A 115 -9.90 14.73 -1.64
N THR A 116 -9.18 13.85 -2.32
CA THR A 116 -8.59 14.13 -3.64
C THR A 116 -9.21 13.18 -4.67
N PRO A 117 -10.04 13.70 -5.60
CA PRO A 117 -10.72 12.86 -6.58
C PRO A 117 -9.84 12.59 -7.81
N TYR A 118 -9.94 11.38 -8.35
CA TYR A 118 -9.38 10.95 -9.62
C TYR A 118 -10.46 10.31 -10.48
N GLN A 119 -10.26 10.30 -11.80
CA GLN A 119 -11.14 9.70 -12.80
C GLN A 119 -10.35 8.58 -13.50
N VAL A 120 -10.51 7.36 -13.00
CA VAL A 120 -9.71 6.18 -13.38
C VAL A 120 -10.55 5.15 -14.13
N LEU A 121 -9.93 4.35 -14.98
CA LEU A 121 -10.61 3.23 -15.63
C LEU A 121 -10.86 2.13 -14.59
N LEU A 122 -12.11 1.78 -14.34
CA LEU A 122 -12.51 0.64 -13.50
C LEU A 122 -13.32 -0.36 -14.31
N SER A 123 -13.46 -1.57 -13.79
CA SER A 123 -14.09 -2.69 -14.48
C SER A 123 -15.14 -3.37 -13.61
N TYR A 124 -16.32 -3.67 -14.16
CA TYR A 124 -17.42 -4.30 -13.43
C TYR A 124 -18.14 -5.35 -14.30
N PRO A 125 -18.67 -6.42 -13.71
CA PRO A 125 -19.51 -7.36 -14.43
C PRO A 125 -20.87 -6.75 -14.75
N ASP A 126 -21.50 -7.24 -15.81
CA ASP A 126 -22.92 -6.98 -16.07
C ASP A 126 -23.77 -7.85 -15.14
N ASN A 127 -24.62 -7.21 -14.33
CA ASN A 127 -25.50 -7.89 -13.40
C ASN A 127 -26.71 -8.56 -14.09
N GLU A 128 -27.17 -8.00 -15.22
CA GLU A 128 -28.29 -8.54 -16.00
C GLU A 128 -27.84 -9.72 -16.88
N ASN A 129 -26.59 -9.65 -17.36
CA ASN A 129 -25.98 -10.70 -18.17
C ASN A 129 -24.75 -11.27 -17.45
N PRO A 130 -24.88 -12.21 -16.50
CA PRO A 130 -23.74 -12.71 -15.74
C PRO A 130 -22.72 -13.43 -16.61
N ASN A 131 -21.46 -13.41 -16.15
CA ASN A 131 -20.40 -14.25 -16.69
C ASN A 131 -20.76 -15.73 -16.53
N THR A 132 -20.51 -16.55 -17.55
CA THR A 132 -20.80 -17.99 -17.53
C THR A 132 -19.66 -18.82 -18.13
N VAL A 133 -19.49 -20.02 -17.59
CA VAL A 133 -18.64 -21.08 -18.14
C VAL A 133 -19.47 -22.35 -18.22
N LEU A 134 -19.68 -22.86 -19.42
CA LEU A 134 -20.55 -24.00 -19.70
C LEU A 134 -19.73 -25.19 -20.20
N ILE A 135 -20.15 -26.40 -19.80
CA ILE A 135 -19.79 -27.64 -20.50
C ILE A 135 -20.95 -27.95 -21.45
N VAL A 136 -20.67 -28.02 -22.74
CA VAL A 136 -21.66 -28.22 -23.80
C VAL A 136 -21.39 -29.55 -24.49
N ASN A 137 -22.41 -30.41 -24.57
CA ASN A 137 -22.37 -31.61 -25.40
C ASN A 137 -22.95 -31.29 -26.78
N ASN A 138 -22.17 -31.58 -27.82
CA ASN A 138 -22.51 -31.32 -29.21
C ASN A 138 -23.01 -32.59 -29.94
N THR A 139 -23.07 -33.74 -29.27
CA THR A 139 -23.48 -35.00 -29.88
C THR A 139 -25.01 -35.08 -29.96
N GLY A 140 -25.55 -35.07 -31.18
CA GLY A 140 -27.00 -35.20 -31.41
C GLY A 140 -27.82 -33.93 -31.16
N GLY A 141 -27.16 -32.77 -31.01
CA GLY A 141 -27.76 -31.47 -30.68
C GLY A 141 -26.99 -30.80 -29.55
N GLU A 142 -27.07 -29.48 -29.46
CA GLU A 142 -26.38 -28.71 -28.42
C GLU A 142 -27.13 -28.81 -27.08
N THR A 143 -26.49 -29.39 -26.06
CA THR A 143 -27.07 -29.51 -24.72
C THR A 143 -26.08 -29.05 -23.64
N ILE A 144 -26.58 -28.35 -22.61
CA ILE A 144 -25.77 -27.88 -21.48
C ILE A 144 -25.64 -29.02 -20.46
N VAL A 145 -24.41 -29.47 -20.24
CA VAL A 145 -24.07 -30.53 -19.27
C VAL A 145 -23.78 -29.94 -17.89
N PHE A 146 -23.22 -28.73 -17.85
CA PHE A 146 -22.91 -28.01 -16.62
C PHE A 146 -22.93 -26.51 -16.87
N ASP A 147 -23.41 -25.76 -15.88
CA ASP A 147 -23.44 -24.29 -15.88
C ASP A 147 -22.81 -23.76 -14.59
N SER A 148 -21.78 -22.92 -14.75
CA SER A 148 -21.06 -22.28 -13.65
C SER A 148 -21.73 -21.01 -13.11
N THR A 149 -22.95 -20.67 -13.54
CA THR A 149 -23.68 -19.48 -13.05
C THR A 149 -23.95 -19.46 -11.55
N SER A 150 -23.62 -20.54 -10.83
CA SER A 150 -23.70 -20.61 -9.38
C SER A 150 -22.86 -19.51 -8.72
N THR A 151 -23.47 -18.84 -7.76
CA THR A 151 -22.88 -17.74 -6.99
C THR A 151 -22.39 -18.24 -5.64
N GLU A 152 -21.60 -17.44 -4.90
CA GLU A 152 -21.16 -17.85 -3.56
C GLU A 152 -22.34 -18.08 -2.62
N SER A 153 -22.45 -19.31 -2.12
CA SER A 153 -23.47 -19.68 -1.13
C SER A 153 -23.43 -18.75 0.09
N ASN A 154 -24.60 -18.34 0.57
CA ASN A 154 -24.82 -17.54 1.79
C ASN A 154 -24.35 -16.07 1.77
N VAL A 155 -23.58 -15.63 0.78
CA VAL A 155 -23.09 -14.24 0.70
C VAL A 155 -23.60 -13.53 -0.56
N SER A 156 -23.71 -14.23 -1.69
CA SER A 156 -24.09 -13.61 -2.96
C SER A 156 -25.56 -13.16 -3.05
N GLN A 157 -26.39 -13.56 -2.09
CA GLN A 157 -27.81 -13.17 -2.02
C GLN A 157 -28.00 -11.83 -1.28
N LEU A 158 -26.93 -11.31 -0.66
CA LEU A 158 -26.97 -10.06 0.07
C LEU A 158 -26.87 -8.86 -0.90
N GLU A 159 -27.63 -7.82 -0.61
CA GLU A 159 -27.68 -6.61 -1.43
C GLU A 159 -26.29 -5.96 -1.56
N GLY A 160 -25.93 -5.54 -2.77
CA GLY A 160 -24.64 -4.90 -3.06
C GLY A 160 -23.47 -5.85 -3.31
N VAL A 161 -23.62 -7.16 -3.12
CA VAL A 161 -22.56 -8.13 -3.41
C VAL A 161 -22.43 -8.35 -4.92
N ILE A 162 -21.28 -7.98 -5.48
CA ILE A 162 -20.97 -8.17 -6.90
C ILE A 162 -20.49 -9.60 -7.11
N ARG A 163 -21.00 -10.29 -8.14
CA ARG A 163 -20.63 -11.68 -8.49
C ARG A 163 -19.12 -11.85 -8.75
N PRO A 164 -18.57 -13.07 -8.65
CA PRO A 164 -17.18 -13.33 -9.00
C PRO A 164 -16.88 -12.87 -10.41
N PHE A 165 -15.88 -12.02 -10.52
CA PHE A 165 -15.35 -11.58 -11.79
C PHE A 165 -13.89 -11.20 -11.60
N LEU A 166 -13.24 -11.03 -12.73
CA LEU A 166 -11.86 -10.64 -12.80
C LEU A 166 -11.84 -9.27 -13.48
N ALA A 167 -11.41 -8.23 -12.77
CA ALA A 167 -11.45 -6.87 -13.29
C ALA A 167 -10.44 -6.67 -14.41
N TYR A 168 -10.83 -5.90 -15.41
CA TYR A 168 -10.09 -5.74 -16.68
C TYR A 168 -9.98 -7.02 -17.48
N SER A 169 -10.74 -8.07 -17.13
CA SER A 169 -11.14 -9.10 -18.10
C SER A 169 -11.89 -8.34 -19.20
N PRO A 170 -11.42 -8.27 -20.46
CA PRO A 170 -12.32 -8.03 -21.58
C PRO A 170 -13.36 -9.16 -21.61
N SER A 171 -13.71 -9.66 -22.78
CA SER A 171 -13.52 -11.11 -22.86
C SER A 171 -12.00 -11.40 -22.57
N GLY A 172 -11.58 -11.33 -21.27
CA GLY A 172 -10.44 -11.86 -20.43
C GLY A 172 -8.95 -11.54 -20.52
N VAL A 173 -8.05 -11.99 -19.61
CA VAL A 173 -7.95 -12.90 -18.41
C VAL A 173 -7.01 -12.23 -17.34
N VAL A 174 -6.53 -12.88 -16.24
CA VAL A 174 -5.08 -12.86 -15.78
C VAL A 174 -4.42 -14.19 -15.43
N ASN A 175 -3.09 -14.23 -15.58
CA ASN A 175 -2.30 -15.31 -16.20
C ASN A 175 -2.61 -15.57 -17.69
N VAL A 176 -3.45 -14.70 -18.25
CA VAL A 176 -3.76 -14.53 -19.68
C VAL A 176 -2.51 -14.51 -20.42
N GLU A 177 -1.55 -13.70 -19.97
CA GLU A 177 -0.73 -13.07 -20.97
C GLU A 177 0.19 -14.13 -21.53
N ILE A 178 0.64 -15.00 -20.62
CA ILE A 178 1.27 -16.27 -20.92
C ILE A 178 0.29 -17.19 -21.68
N ALA A 179 -0.91 -17.48 -21.17
CA ALA A 179 -1.85 -18.39 -21.83
C ALA A 179 -2.19 -17.98 -23.29
N ALA A 180 -2.44 -16.70 -23.53
CA ALA A 180 -2.70 -16.04 -24.80
C ALA A 180 -1.49 -16.11 -25.72
N ARG A 181 -0.27 -15.87 -25.21
CA ARG A 181 0.98 -16.07 -25.96
C ARG A 181 1.15 -17.52 -26.43
N TYR A 182 0.60 -18.48 -25.69
CA TYR A 182 0.55 -19.90 -26.08
C TYR A 182 -0.73 -20.32 -26.83
N GLY A 183 -1.57 -19.37 -27.25
CA GLY A 183 -2.74 -19.63 -28.10
C GLY A 183 -4.00 -20.07 -27.37
N ALA A 184 -4.09 -19.90 -26.04
CA ALA A 184 -5.35 -20.12 -25.33
C ALA A 184 -6.43 -19.14 -25.81
N LEU A 185 -7.69 -19.60 -25.81
CA LEU A 185 -8.86 -18.78 -26.17
C LEU A 185 -9.56 -18.18 -24.94
N GLY A 186 -9.19 -18.62 -23.74
CA GLY A 186 -9.69 -18.15 -22.47
C GLY A 186 -9.12 -18.96 -21.32
N VAL A 187 -9.30 -18.49 -20.09
CA VAL A 187 -8.76 -19.13 -18.88
C VAL A 187 -9.78 -19.10 -17.75
N ILE A 188 -9.90 -20.22 -17.06
CA ILE A 188 -10.65 -20.32 -15.82
C ILE A 188 -9.62 -20.29 -14.69
N ILE A 189 -9.80 -19.39 -13.73
CA ILE A 189 -8.99 -19.35 -12.51
C ILE A 189 -9.84 -19.91 -11.39
N TYR A 190 -9.28 -20.82 -10.59
CA TYR A 190 -9.95 -21.34 -9.41
C TYR A 190 -8.98 -21.47 -8.24
N SER A 191 -9.50 -21.45 -7.02
CA SER A 191 -8.74 -21.59 -5.78
C SER A 191 -8.69 -23.07 -5.38
N ASP A 192 -7.55 -23.73 -5.60
CA ASP A 192 -7.42 -25.17 -5.34
C ASP A 192 -7.49 -25.48 -3.82
N PRO A 193 -8.29 -26.47 -3.38
CA PRO A 193 -8.33 -26.89 -1.98
C PRO A 193 -6.95 -27.22 -1.38
N ALA A 194 -6.01 -27.70 -2.19
CA ALA A 194 -4.64 -27.96 -1.72
C ALA A 194 -3.94 -26.70 -1.20
N ASP A 195 -4.24 -25.54 -1.78
CA ASP A 195 -3.65 -24.25 -1.42
C ASP A 195 -4.49 -23.51 -0.36
N TYR A 196 -5.82 -23.67 -0.39
CA TYR A 196 -6.76 -22.85 0.39
C TYR A 196 -7.47 -23.58 1.55
N THR A 197 -7.38 -24.91 1.64
CA THR A 197 -8.02 -25.73 2.69
C THR A 197 -7.09 -26.84 3.22
N TRP A 198 -5.80 -26.56 3.31
CA TRP A 198 -4.70 -27.48 3.60
C TRP A 198 -4.76 -28.24 4.95
N SER A 199 -5.70 -27.91 5.83
CA SER A 199 -5.84 -28.56 7.15
C SER A 199 -6.50 -29.95 7.10
N GLY A 200 -7.10 -30.33 5.97
CA GLY A 200 -7.87 -31.58 5.83
C GLY A 200 -9.20 -31.58 6.59
N ASP A 201 -9.60 -30.46 7.18
CA ASP A 201 -10.92 -30.29 7.81
C ASP A 201 -12.00 -30.22 6.71
N PRO A 202 -13.02 -31.08 6.72
CA PRO A 202 -14.08 -31.04 5.72
C PRO A 202 -15.06 -29.87 5.91
N ARG A 203 -14.98 -29.14 7.02
CA ARG A 203 -15.83 -27.97 7.32
C ARG A 203 -15.22 -26.70 6.78
N TYR A 204 -16.07 -25.76 6.38
CA TYR A 204 -15.69 -24.47 5.78
C TYR A 204 -16.40 -23.33 6.50
N PHE A 205 -16.22 -22.10 6.05
CA PHE A 205 -16.99 -20.97 6.58
C PHE A 205 -18.52 -21.21 6.41
N PRO A 206 -19.33 -21.05 7.49
CA PRO A 206 -19.04 -20.32 8.72
C PRO A 206 -18.49 -21.15 9.90
N GLU A 207 -18.42 -22.47 9.80
CA GLU A 207 -17.96 -23.31 10.92
C GLU A 207 -16.44 -23.22 11.15
N THR A 208 -15.68 -22.93 10.09
CA THR A 208 -14.24 -22.71 10.12
C THR A 208 -13.87 -21.46 9.31
N TRP A 209 -12.59 -21.10 9.29
CA TRP A 209 -12.06 -20.01 8.48
C TRP A 209 -11.69 -20.45 7.04
N LEU A 210 -11.93 -21.72 6.70
CA LEU A 210 -11.54 -22.30 5.41
C LEU A 210 -12.49 -21.91 4.29
N LEU A 211 -11.95 -21.84 3.07
CA LEU A 211 -12.68 -21.42 1.87
C LEU A 211 -13.80 -22.42 1.49
N PRO A 212 -15.07 -21.97 1.42
CA PRO A 212 -16.16 -22.80 0.89
C PRO A 212 -15.97 -23.14 -0.59
N SER A 213 -16.56 -24.26 -1.04
CA SER A 213 -16.42 -24.73 -2.44
C SER A 213 -16.98 -23.81 -3.50
N SER A 214 -17.93 -22.97 -3.12
CA SER A 214 -18.49 -21.91 -3.98
C SER A 214 -17.64 -20.63 -3.98
N GLY A 215 -16.70 -20.48 -3.05
CA GLY A 215 -15.88 -19.27 -2.88
C GLY A 215 -14.91 -19.08 -4.04
N ALA A 216 -15.02 -17.93 -4.72
CA ALA A 216 -14.18 -17.57 -5.86
C ALA A 216 -13.38 -16.30 -5.56
N GLN A 217 -12.07 -16.35 -5.82
CA GLN A 217 -11.19 -15.20 -5.62
C GLN A 217 -11.37 -14.19 -6.76
N ARG A 218 -11.88 -12.99 -6.42
CA ARG A 218 -11.85 -11.82 -7.31
C ARG A 218 -10.44 -11.23 -7.38
N GLY A 219 -10.16 -10.49 -8.44
CA GLY A 219 -8.87 -9.83 -8.59
C GLY A 219 -8.79 -8.94 -9.82
N SER A 220 -7.82 -8.02 -9.79
CA SER A 220 -7.44 -7.24 -10.96
C SER A 220 -6.54 -8.07 -11.86
N LEU A 221 -6.76 -7.93 -13.16
CA LEU A 221 -5.96 -8.56 -14.20
C LEU A 221 -5.00 -7.60 -14.90
N TYR A 222 -5.02 -6.34 -14.49
CA TYR A 222 -4.06 -5.37 -14.96
C TYR A 222 -2.72 -5.59 -14.26
N THR A 223 -1.65 -5.75 -15.03
CA THR A 223 -0.29 -6.01 -14.53
C THR A 223 0.54 -4.74 -14.35
N GLY A 224 0.02 -3.58 -14.77
CA GLY A 224 0.66 -2.30 -14.57
C GLY A 224 0.35 -1.68 -13.21
N VAL A 225 0.94 -0.51 -12.97
CA VAL A 225 0.69 0.30 -11.76
C VAL A 225 -0.15 1.52 -12.11
N GLY A 226 -1.00 1.95 -11.18
CA GLY A 226 -1.89 3.09 -11.36
C GLY A 226 -3.03 2.85 -12.35
N ASP A 227 -3.62 3.94 -12.85
CA ASP A 227 -4.70 3.89 -13.85
C ASP A 227 -4.15 3.46 -15.22
N PRO A 228 -4.73 2.42 -15.86
CA PRO A 228 -4.29 1.94 -17.18
C PRO A 228 -4.24 3.01 -18.27
N LEU A 229 -5.07 4.06 -18.16
CA LEU A 229 -5.18 5.09 -19.21
C LEU A 229 -4.28 6.30 -18.98
N THR A 230 -3.64 6.42 -17.81
CA THR A 230 -2.78 7.55 -17.44
C THR A 230 -1.46 7.10 -16.80
N PRO A 231 -0.69 6.21 -17.44
CA PRO A 231 0.55 5.70 -16.85
C PRO A 231 1.57 6.83 -16.66
N GLY A 232 2.01 6.99 -15.41
CA GLY A 232 3.05 7.95 -15.02
C GLY A 232 2.56 9.36 -14.70
N TYR A 233 1.26 9.65 -14.76
CA TYR A 233 0.70 10.97 -14.39
C TYR A 233 -0.68 10.85 -13.74
N PRO A 234 -1.13 11.83 -12.94
CA PRO A 234 -2.38 11.71 -12.19
C PRO A 234 -3.60 11.71 -13.10
N SER A 235 -4.58 10.84 -12.83
CA SER A 235 -5.81 10.69 -13.62
C SER A 235 -6.86 11.77 -13.32
N THR A 236 -6.54 13.03 -13.58
CA THR A 236 -7.46 14.16 -13.33
C THR A 236 -8.53 14.27 -14.44
N ALA A 237 -9.55 15.10 -14.21
CA ALA A 237 -10.61 15.33 -15.20
C ALA A 237 -10.09 15.85 -16.57
N THR A 238 -8.98 16.58 -16.57
CA THR A 238 -8.38 17.18 -17.79
C THR A 238 -7.22 16.37 -18.36
N SER A 239 -6.88 15.23 -17.77
CA SER A 239 -5.75 14.42 -18.19
C SER A 239 -5.97 13.79 -19.56
N TYR A 240 -4.92 13.76 -20.38
CA TYR A 240 -4.90 12.95 -21.60
C TYR A 240 -5.06 11.46 -21.23
N ARG A 241 -5.86 10.71 -21.99
CA ARG A 241 -6.09 9.28 -21.76
C ARG A 241 -5.74 8.50 -23.00
N TYR A 242 -4.97 7.43 -22.82
CA TYR A 242 -4.77 6.45 -23.88
C TYR A 242 -6.11 5.78 -24.22
N ASN A 243 -6.22 5.26 -25.44
CA ASN A 243 -7.24 4.27 -25.74
C ASN A 243 -6.86 2.94 -25.06
N GLU A 244 -7.86 2.16 -24.63
CA GLU A 244 -7.65 0.86 -24.00
C GLU A 244 -6.80 -0.10 -24.85
N SER A 245 -6.91 -0.03 -26.18
CA SER A 245 -6.13 -0.86 -27.11
C SER A 245 -4.68 -0.40 -27.33
N SER A 246 -4.31 0.79 -26.84
CA SER A 246 -3.03 1.42 -27.12
C SER A 246 -2.32 1.92 -25.86
N THR A 247 -2.71 1.44 -24.68
CA THR A 247 -2.01 1.77 -23.44
C THR A 247 -0.60 1.14 -23.43
N PRO A 248 0.43 1.85 -22.90
CA PRO A 248 1.78 1.32 -22.75
C PRO A 248 1.88 -0.03 -22.03
N THR A 249 1.02 -0.26 -21.02
CA THR A 249 0.88 -1.56 -20.36
C THR A 249 -0.41 -2.19 -20.86
N PRO A 250 -0.35 -3.21 -21.73
CA PRO A 250 -1.55 -3.77 -22.36
C PRO A 250 -2.56 -4.28 -21.33
N LEU A 251 -3.83 -3.99 -21.57
CA LEU A 251 -4.91 -4.72 -20.92
C LEU A 251 -4.93 -6.17 -21.43
N PRO A 252 -5.49 -7.11 -20.66
CA PRO A 252 -5.71 -8.49 -21.11
C PRO A 252 -6.44 -8.60 -22.46
N THR A 253 -6.37 -9.76 -23.14
CA THR A 253 -6.85 -9.93 -24.54
C THR A 253 -7.72 -11.17 -24.87
N ILE A 254 -7.94 -12.14 -23.97
CA ILE A 254 -8.74 -13.38 -24.20
C ILE A 254 -9.58 -13.76 -22.96
N PRO A 255 -10.85 -14.26 -22.97
CA PRO A 255 -11.81 -14.42 -21.81
C PRO A 255 -11.38 -15.13 -20.52
N ALA A 256 -11.62 -14.52 -19.33
CA ALA A 256 -11.44 -15.17 -18.03
C ALA A 256 -12.57 -14.96 -17.08
N HIS A 257 -12.67 -15.98 -16.24
CA HIS A 257 -13.58 -16.03 -15.14
C HIS A 257 -12.91 -16.71 -13.95
N ALA A 258 -13.16 -16.17 -12.75
CA ALA A 258 -12.82 -16.82 -11.50
C ALA A 258 -13.99 -17.70 -11.07
N MET A 259 -13.70 -18.90 -10.56
CA MET A 259 -14.71 -19.79 -9.98
C MET A 259 -14.22 -20.47 -8.71
N GLY A 260 -15.17 -20.93 -7.90
CA GLY A 260 -14.87 -21.80 -6.77
C GLY A 260 -14.46 -23.20 -7.22
N TYR A 261 -13.71 -23.91 -6.38
CA TYR A 261 -13.25 -25.26 -6.68
C TYR A 261 -14.39 -26.27 -6.86
N GLY A 262 -15.56 -26.01 -6.24
CA GLY A 262 -16.76 -26.80 -6.44
C GLY A 262 -17.29 -26.75 -7.88
N GLY A 263 -17.07 -25.64 -8.59
CA GLY A 263 -17.31 -25.54 -10.04
C GLY A 263 -16.17 -26.17 -10.85
N ALA A 264 -14.93 -25.87 -10.46
CA ALA A 264 -13.74 -26.31 -11.19
C ALA A 264 -13.64 -27.83 -11.33
N ILE A 265 -14.06 -28.59 -10.31
CA ILE A 265 -14.02 -30.05 -10.32
C ILE A 265 -14.79 -30.67 -11.50
N HIS A 266 -15.84 -30.02 -12.00
CA HIS A 266 -16.61 -30.50 -13.16
C HIS A 266 -15.79 -30.45 -14.44
N PHE A 267 -14.92 -29.45 -14.59
CA PHE A 267 -14.02 -29.30 -15.74
C PHE A 267 -12.79 -30.19 -15.59
N LEU A 268 -12.19 -30.25 -14.41
CA LEU A 268 -10.99 -31.06 -14.14
C LEU A 268 -11.25 -32.56 -14.34
N LYS A 269 -12.45 -33.05 -14.01
CA LYS A 269 -12.87 -34.44 -14.25
C LYS A 269 -12.89 -34.84 -15.73
N LEU A 270 -12.97 -33.88 -16.66
CA LEU A 270 -12.91 -34.15 -18.10
C LEU A 270 -11.48 -34.43 -18.58
N GLY A 271 -10.47 -34.02 -17.81
CA GLY A 271 -9.07 -34.15 -18.15
C GLY A 271 -8.61 -33.22 -19.30
N PRO A 272 -7.31 -33.24 -19.64
CA PRO A 272 -6.68 -32.28 -20.56
C PRO A 272 -7.09 -32.43 -22.02
N GLY A 273 -7.77 -33.52 -22.40
CA GLY A 273 -8.19 -33.78 -23.79
C GLY A 273 -9.62 -33.37 -24.13
N LEU A 274 -10.45 -33.07 -23.12
CA LEU A 274 -11.92 -33.07 -23.18
C LEU A 274 -12.49 -34.40 -23.71
N THR A 275 -13.58 -34.88 -23.12
CA THR A 275 -14.28 -36.04 -23.69
C THR A 275 -14.76 -35.71 -25.11
N PRO A 276 -14.51 -36.54 -26.13
CA PRO A 276 -14.98 -36.29 -27.49
C PRO A 276 -16.48 -35.97 -27.53
N GLY A 277 -16.85 -34.94 -28.28
CA GLY A 277 -18.23 -34.44 -28.33
C GLY A 277 -18.58 -33.38 -27.28
N LEU A 278 -17.72 -33.15 -26.28
CA LEU A 278 -17.85 -32.03 -25.35
C LEU A 278 -17.03 -30.81 -25.80
N SER A 279 -17.51 -29.63 -25.45
CA SER A 279 -16.81 -28.36 -25.63
C SER A 279 -17.05 -27.45 -24.43
N LEU A 280 -16.15 -26.50 -24.21
CA LEU A 280 -16.31 -25.47 -23.19
C LEU A 280 -16.74 -24.16 -23.85
N ARG A 281 -17.73 -23.48 -23.27
CA ARG A 281 -18.16 -22.16 -23.72
C ARG A 281 -18.06 -21.16 -22.58
N MET A 282 -17.31 -20.09 -22.81
CA MET A 282 -17.18 -18.99 -21.86
C MET A 282 -17.84 -17.74 -22.41
N LYS A 283 -18.67 -17.10 -21.60
CA LYS A 283 -19.26 -15.78 -21.88
C LYS A 283 -18.83 -14.84 -20.76
N VAL A 284 -18.08 -13.79 -21.11
CA VAL A 284 -17.69 -12.72 -20.17
C VAL A 284 -18.30 -11.42 -20.64
N THR A 285 -18.99 -10.73 -19.73
CA THR A 285 -19.77 -9.51 -19.97
C THR A 285 -19.25 -8.33 -19.13
N THR A 286 -18.04 -8.47 -18.59
CA THR A 286 -17.35 -7.40 -17.86
C THR A 286 -17.09 -6.21 -18.78
N THR A 287 -17.35 -5.00 -18.26
CA THR A 287 -17.20 -3.74 -18.98
C THR A 287 -16.29 -2.79 -18.22
N ASN A 288 -15.47 -2.07 -18.98
CA ASN A 288 -14.62 -1.02 -18.45
C ASN A 288 -15.34 0.34 -18.55
N SER A 289 -15.20 1.17 -17.53
CA SER A 289 -15.78 2.51 -17.49
C SER A 289 -14.92 3.44 -16.66
N ILE A 290 -14.75 4.68 -17.12
CA ILE A 290 -14.09 5.72 -16.32
C ILE A 290 -15.00 6.06 -15.15
N ARG A 291 -14.46 5.97 -13.93
CA ARG A 291 -15.17 6.28 -12.69
C ARG A 291 -14.34 7.14 -11.77
N ARG A 292 -15.05 7.89 -10.95
CA ARG A 292 -14.44 8.67 -9.87
C ARG A 292 -13.99 7.74 -8.75
N VAL A 293 -12.82 8.01 -8.18
CA VAL A 293 -12.32 7.45 -6.93
C VAL A 293 -11.71 8.56 -6.08
N ASP A 294 -11.80 8.43 -4.76
CA ASP A 294 -11.36 9.47 -3.82
C ASP A 294 -10.38 8.92 -2.78
N ASN A 295 -9.21 9.55 -2.71
CA ASN A 295 -8.29 9.36 -1.59
C ASN A 295 -8.63 10.35 -0.47
N VAL A 296 -8.67 9.87 0.77
CA VAL A 296 -8.75 10.74 1.95
C VAL A 296 -7.34 10.94 2.48
N ILE A 297 -6.90 12.19 2.52
CA ILE A 297 -5.58 12.58 3.02
C ILE A 297 -5.81 13.47 4.23
N ALA A 298 -5.33 13.00 5.37
CA ALA A 298 -5.29 13.78 6.59
C ALA A 298 -3.84 14.04 7.01
N THR A 299 -3.58 15.21 7.57
CA THR A 299 -2.22 15.61 7.96
C THR A 299 -2.19 16.05 9.41
N LEU A 300 -1.17 15.57 10.11
CA LEU A 300 -0.70 16.16 11.35
C LEU A 300 0.60 16.91 11.05
N LYS A 301 0.63 18.22 11.25
CA LYS A 301 1.74 19.07 10.85
C LYS A 301 2.89 18.95 11.86
N GLY A 302 4.08 18.63 11.37
CA GLY A 302 5.28 18.62 12.19
C GLY A 302 5.60 20.01 12.76
N ASP A 303 5.88 20.08 14.06
CA ASP A 303 6.28 21.33 14.74
C ASP A 303 7.68 21.81 14.26
N VAL A 304 8.62 20.87 14.13
CA VAL A 304 10.01 21.16 13.77
C VAL A 304 10.21 21.05 12.26
N GLU A 305 9.88 19.91 11.65
CA GLU A 305 10.13 19.64 10.23
C GLU A 305 8.80 19.44 9.46
N PRO A 306 7.98 20.49 9.27
CA PRO A 306 6.68 20.38 8.59
C PRO A 306 6.78 20.00 7.09
N ASP A 307 7.98 20.08 6.51
CA ASP A 307 8.32 19.71 5.14
C ASP A 307 8.89 18.28 5.03
N ARG A 308 8.90 17.51 6.12
CA ARG A 308 9.23 16.09 6.14
C ARG A 308 7.98 15.28 6.44
N TYR A 309 7.68 14.30 5.57
CA TYR A 309 6.46 13.52 5.67
C TYR A 309 6.76 12.09 6.13
N VAL A 310 6.07 11.67 7.18
CA VAL A 310 5.90 10.26 7.52
C VAL A 310 4.51 9.87 7.03
N LEU A 311 4.46 8.95 6.06
CA LEU A 311 3.21 8.54 5.42
C LEU A 311 2.75 7.20 6.02
N MET A 312 1.55 7.20 6.58
CA MET A 312 0.80 5.99 6.92
C MET A 312 -0.41 5.92 5.99
N GLY A 313 -0.59 4.78 5.33
CA GLY A 313 -1.66 4.62 4.34
C GLY A 313 -2.22 3.20 4.36
N ASN A 314 -3.52 3.11 4.06
CA ASN A 314 -4.25 1.88 3.86
C ASN A 314 -5.33 2.15 2.80
N HIS A 315 -5.55 1.22 1.88
CA HIS A 315 -6.66 1.36 0.92
C HIS A 315 -7.98 1.08 1.63
N ARG A 316 -9.10 1.48 1.02
CA ARG A 316 -10.42 1.44 1.65
C ARG A 316 -11.41 0.59 0.89
N ASP A 317 -11.28 0.57 -0.42
CA ASP A 317 -12.10 -0.21 -1.32
C ASP A 317 -11.85 -1.70 -1.13
N ALA A 318 -12.92 -2.49 -1.25
CA ALA A 318 -12.88 -3.94 -1.15
C ALA A 318 -13.75 -4.60 -2.21
N TRP A 319 -13.42 -5.82 -2.59
CA TRP A 319 -14.23 -6.59 -3.56
C TRP A 319 -15.65 -6.88 -3.09
N VAL A 320 -15.82 -7.11 -1.78
CA VAL A 320 -17.12 -7.32 -1.12
C VAL A 320 -17.12 -6.53 0.20
N TYR A 321 -17.24 -7.18 1.36
CA TYR A 321 -17.24 -6.55 2.69
C TYR A 321 -15.85 -6.18 3.22
N GLY A 322 -14.80 -6.84 2.72
CA GLY A 322 -13.42 -6.49 2.99
C GLY A 322 -12.95 -6.56 4.44
N SER A 323 -13.53 -7.43 5.28
CA SER A 323 -13.24 -7.44 6.74
C SER A 323 -11.77 -7.65 7.10
N PHE A 324 -11.06 -8.45 6.31
CA PHE A 324 -9.60 -8.52 6.40
C PHE A 324 -8.97 -7.48 5.47
N ASP A 325 -9.12 -7.71 4.17
CA ASP A 325 -8.60 -6.85 3.11
C ASP A 325 -9.66 -5.85 2.60
N PRO A 326 -9.56 -4.54 2.89
CA PRO A 326 -8.56 -3.85 3.72
C PRO A 326 -9.03 -3.44 5.11
N SER A 327 -10.29 -3.66 5.45
CA SER A 327 -10.96 -2.96 6.55
C SER A 327 -10.34 -3.22 7.92
N GLY A 328 -9.67 -4.36 8.12
CA GLY A 328 -8.87 -4.61 9.32
C GLY A 328 -7.71 -3.63 9.46
N GLY A 329 -6.97 -3.39 8.38
CA GLY A 329 -5.90 -2.39 8.33
C GLY A 329 -6.42 -0.96 8.48
N MET A 330 -7.57 -0.66 7.86
CA MET A 330 -8.20 0.66 7.97
C MET A 330 -8.67 0.94 9.40
N ALA A 331 -9.28 -0.05 10.07
CA ALA A 331 -9.72 0.06 11.46
C ALA A 331 -8.55 0.36 12.41
N VAL A 332 -7.41 -0.30 12.20
CA VAL A 332 -6.16 -0.02 12.93
C VAL A 332 -5.65 1.39 12.60
N MET A 333 -5.61 1.79 11.33
CA MET A 333 -5.15 3.13 10.93
C MET A 333 -6.04 4.23 11.56
N MET A 334 -7.35 4.02 11.61
CA MET A 334 -8.27 4.93 12.28
C MET A 334 -7.99 5.05 13.78
N GLU A 335 -7.69 3.94 14.45
CA GLU A 335 -7.39 3.97 15.90
C GLU A 335 -6.04 4.63 16.19
N VAL A 336 -5.03 4.39 15.38
CA VAL A 336 -3.74 5.09 15.47
C VAL A 336 -3.94 6.59 15.26
N ALA A 337 -4.71 6.98 14.23
CA ALA A 337 -5.03 8.38 13.96
C ALA A 337 -5.79 9.04 15.13
N ARG A 338 -6.72 8.32 15.76
CA ARG A 338 -7.45 8.78 16.96
C ARG A 338 -6.50 9.00 18.13
N ALA A 339 -5.67 8.01 18.44
CA ALA A 339 -4.72 8.09 19.54
C ALA A 339 -3.71 9.24 19.34
N MET A 340 -3.17 9.39 18.14
CA MET A 340 -2.31 10.52 17.79
C MET A 340 -3.02 11.87 17.92
N GLY A 341 -4.24 11.99 17.39
CA GLY A 341 -5.02 13.23 17.46
C GLY A 341 -5.35 13.64 18.90
N GLN A 342 -5.64 12.68 19.78
CA GLN A 342 -5.86 12.94 21.20
C GLN A 342 -4.58 13.35 21.94
N LEU A 343 -3.45 12.72 21.62
CA LEU A 343 -2.16 13.08 22.22
C LEU A 343 -1.72 14.49 21.81
N VAL A 344 -1.97 14.91 20.58
CA VAL A 344 -1.66 16.27 20.10
C VAL A 344 -2.57 17.31 20.77
N LYS A 345 -3.84 16.99 21.01
CA LYS A 345 -4.76 17.89 21.72
C LYS A 345 -4.36 18.13 23.18
N ASN A 346 -3.62 17.20 23.80
CA ASN A 346 -3.30 17.22 25.23
C ASN A 346 -1.79 17.28 25.54
N SER A 347 -0.92 17.38 24.54
CA SER A 347 0.54 17.41 24.73
C SER A 347 1.26 17.99 23.51
N ASN A 348 2.57 18.25 23.64
CA ASN A 348 3.35 19.06 22.70
C ASN A 348 4.49 18.30 21.97
N PHE A 349 4.36 16.99 21.66
CA PHE A 349 5.43 16.20 21.01
C PHE A 349 4.93 15.05 20.08
N SER A 350 5.80 14.55 19.18
CA SER A 350 5.51 13.79 17.93
C SER A 350 6.01 12.31 17.90
N LEU A 351 5.55 11.54 16.89
CA LEU A 351 5.56 10.08 16.69
C LEU A 351 6.76 9.50 15.89
N TYR A 352 6.99 8.18 16.05
CA TYR A 352 7.96 7.29 15.36
C TYR A 352 7.32 6.16 14.50
N ALA A 353 7.93 5.76 13.36
CA ALA A 353 7.49 4.66 12.47
C ALA A 353 8.60 4.00 11.61
N LEU A 354 8.29 2.92 10.87
CA LEU A 354 9.21 1.87 10.33
C LEU A 354 9.07 1.51 8.84
N GLY A 355 10.06 0.84 8.23
CA GLY A 355 10.16 0.55 6.77
C GLY A 355 11.41 -0.23 6.30
N THR A 356 12.05 0.18 5.18
CA THR A 356 13.12 -0.54 4.38
C THR A 356 14.34 -1.03 5.21
N PRO A 357 15.38 -1.73 4.70
CA PRO A 357 16.52 -2.20 5.53
C PRO A 357 17.16 -1.16 6.45
N LEU A 358 17.08 0.12 6.08
CA LEU A 358 17.42 1.28 6.94
C LEU A 358 16.59 1.39 8.23
N MET A 359 15.50 0.64 8.34
CA MET A 359 14.49 0.67 9.39
C MET A 359 14.30 -0.72 10.01
N TYR A 360 15.17 -1.70 9.71
CA TYR A 360 15.19 -3.00 10.39
C TYR A 360 15.45 -2.83 11.88
N ARG A 361 16.48 -2.07 12.25
CA ARG A 361 16.75 -1.75 13.66
C ARG A 361 15.52 -1.16 14.32
N ALA A 362 14.89 -0.23 13.61
CA ALA A 362 13.72 0.45 14.08
C ALA A 362 12.56 -0.57 14.30
N LEU A 363 12.38 -1.55 13.40
CA LEU A 363 11.37 -2.61 13.48
C LEU A 363 11.63 -3.62 14.59
N TYR A 364 12.87 -4.03 14.77
CA TYR A 364 13.28 -4.87 15.88
C TYR A 364 13.05 -4.17 17.22
N GLU A 365 13.48 -2.91 17.34
CA GLU A 365 13.33 -2.15 18.59
C GLU A 365 11.86 -1.85 18.92
N ALA A 366 11.00 -1.63 17.92
CA ALA A 366 9.56 -1.48 18.16
C ALA A 366 8.92 -2.81 18.60
N THR A 367 9.16 -3.90 17.88
CA THR A 367 8.51 -5.20 18.15
C THR A 367 8.90 -5.80 19.51
N LYS A 368 10.11 -5.52 20.02
CA LYS A 368 10.53 -5.88 21.39
C LYS A 368 9.75 -5.14 22.49
N LYS A 369 9.12 -4.01 22.17
CA LYS A 369 8.34 -3.22 23.13
C LYS A 369 6.85 -3.57 23.13
N VAL A 370 6.38 -4.33 22.15
CA VAL A 370 4.97 -4.72 22.03
C VAL A 370 4.76 -6.06 22.76
N PRO A 371 3.94 -6.10 23.82
CA PRO A 371 3.59 -7.35 24.49
C PRO A 371 2.90 -8.32 23.54
N ASN A 372 3.12 -9.61 23.74
CA ASN A 372 2.50 -10.64 22.93
C ASN A 372 1.01 -10.79 23.29
N PRO A 373 0.07 -10.67 22.34
CA PRO A 373 -1.35 -10.81 22.62
C PRO A 373 -1.78 -12.25 22.89
N SER A 374 -0.95 -13.26 22.57
CA SER A 374 -1.27 -14.67 22.79
C SER A 374 -0.80 -15.15 24.16
N GLU A 375 -1.74 -15.49 25.05
CA GLU A 375 -1.43 -16.07 26.37
C GLU A 375 -0.65 -17.38 26.27
N GLU A 376 -0.94 -18.20 25.24
CA GLU A 376 -0.22 -19.44 24.97
C GLU A 376 1.26 -19.15 24.67
N GLU A 377 1.54 -18.19 23.80
CA GLU A 377 2.90 -17.80 23.44
C GLU A 377 3.65 -17.21 24.65
N VAL A 378 2.98 -16.37 25.45
CA VAL A 378 3.54 -15.83 26.70
C VAL A 378 3.90 -16.96 27.67
N SER A 379 3.03 -17.97 27.81
CA SER A 379 3.28 -19.14 28.68
C SER A 379 4.49 -19.97 28.23
N GLN A 380 4.84 -19.89 26.95
CA GLN A 380 6.00 -20.53 26.35
C GLN A 380 7.24 -19.62 26.33
N ASN A 381 7.29 -18.64 27.24
CA ASN A 381 8.41 -17.69 27.42
C ASN A 381 8.67 -16.81 26.20
N ARG A 382 7.61 -16.42 25.47
CA ARG A 382 7.65 -15.45 24.36
C ARG A 382 6.80 -14.21 24.69
N PRO A 383 7.27 -13.36 25.63
CA PRO A 383 6.46 -12.26 26.18
C PRO A 383 6.21 -11.11 25.20
N THR A 384 6.97 -10.99 24.12
CA THR A 384 6.83 -9.91 23.13
C THR A 384 6.49 -10.44 21.74
N VAL A 385 5.95 -9.58 20.88
CA VAL A 385 5.70 -9.91 19.46
C VAL A 385 7.00 -10.27 18.75
N TYR A 386 8.13 -9.66 19.15
CA TYR A 386 9.46 -10.02 18.64
C TYR A 386 9.82 -11.49 18.92
N ASP A 387 9.54 -11.98 20.13
CA ASP A 387 9.93 -13.33 20.54
C ASP A 387 9.20 -14.41 19.72
N THR A 388 7.90 -14.23 19.49
CA THR A 388 7.12 -15.11 18.60
C THR A 388 7.54 -14.97 17.15
N TRP A 389 7.85 -13.76 16.69
CA TRP A 389 8.28 -13.52 15.31
C TRP A 389 9.59 -14.27 15.00
N VAL A 390 10.62 -14.12 15.84
CA VAL A 390 11.92 -14.79 15.65
C VAL A 390 11.81 -16.30 15.79
N HIS A 391 10.96 -16.78 16.70
CA HIS A 391 10.70 -18.21 16.85
C HIS A 391 10.04 -18.81 15.60
N SER A 392 8.98 -18.16 15.10
CA SER A 392 8.17 -18.67 13.99
C SER A 392 8.89 -18.59 12.65
N PHE A 393 9.76 -17.59 12.48
CA PHE A 393 10.51 -17.33 11.25
C PHE A 393 12.01 -17.31 11.55
N SER A 394 12.53 -18.41 12.10
CA SER A 394 13.97 -18.53 12.34
C SER A 394 14.75 -18.50 11.02
N TRP A 395 15.56 -17.45 10.87
CA TRP A 395 16.28 -17.07 9.64
C TRP A 395 17.40 -18.04 9.23
N THR A 396 17.62 -19.13 9.98
CA THR A 396 18.59 -20.19 9.67
C THR A 396 18.27 -20.96 8.40
N SER A 397 17.06 -20.82 7.84
CA SER A 397 16.62 -21.53 6.62
C SER A 397 16.74 -20.70 5.32
N ALA A 398 17.07 -19.40 5.38
CA ALA A 398 16.99 -18.48 4.23
C ALA A 398 18.35 -17.96 3.70
N GLY A 399 19.48 -18.36 4.28
CA GLY A 399 20.82 -18.07 3.73
C GLY A 399 21.24 -16.59 3.67
N LEU A 400 20.52 -15.69 4.35
CA LEU A 400 20.84 -14.27 4.49
C LEU A 400 21.26 -14.00 5.94
N ASP A 401 22.56 -14.10 6.21
CA ASP A 401 23.14 -13.60 7.46
C ASP A 401 23.12 -12.07 7.45
N LEU A 402 22.18 -11.47 8.18
CA LEU A 402 22.25 -10.05 8.53
C LEU A 402 22.85 -9.92 9.94
N PRO A 403 23.77 -8.97 10.16
CA PRO A 403 24.42 -8.81 11.45
C PRO A 403 23.41 -8.33 12.49
N LEU A 404 23.39 -9.03 13.63
CA LEU A 404 22.71 -8.65 14.87
C LEU A 404 23.10 -7.24 15.33
#